data_AF-A0A1A5YTQ1-F1
#
_entry.id   AF-A0A1A5YTQ1-F1
#
_cell.length_a   1.000
_cell.length_b   1.000
_cell.length_c   1.000
_cell.angle_alpha   90.00
_cell.angle_beta   90.00
_cell.angle_gamma   90.00
#
_symmetry.space_group_name_H-M   'P 1'
#
loop_
_entity.id
_entity.type
_entity.pdbx_description
1 polymer ?
#
loop_
_entity_poly.entity_id
_entity_poly.type
_entity_poly.pdbx_seq_one_letter_code
_entity_poly.pdbx_strand_id
1 'polypeptide(L)'
;MNEYSFIRIKDAFPTENLIGRWVIGLAVIHNDFIFLKDQLYLLSEDISTVISKVPASFKLIAASLREAIFYLEESEKQIDIKEYISELPPHILKLYSFLTPLYRTGDQSDLLQRLTNLRNITYHFSKPHRNEFIKALEENQNQIIYNEDMNQHFLYAELIRNSILIHSLLKTEEDEISELIRSIKSAIDNFIKFSREVNKYYLKDFL
;
A
#
# COMPACT_ATOMS: atom_id res chain seq x y z
N MET A 1 -24.15 15.94 19.07
CA MET A 1 -23.31 15.68 20.26
C MET A 1 -22.30 14.63 19.86
N ASN A 2 -21.01 14.86 20.08
CA ASN A 2 -20.02 13.79 19.88
C ASN A 2 -20.17 12.79 21.04
N GLU A 3 -20.62 11.58 20.74
CA GLU A 3 -20.60 10.45 21.67
C GLU A 3 -19.14 10.01 21.80
N TYR A 4 -18.52 10.43 22.89
CA TYR A 4 -17.22 9.90 23.30
C TYR A 4 -17.47 8.67 24.16
N SER A 5 -16.81 7.57 23.81
CA SER A 5 -16.83 6.35 24.60
C SER A 5 -15.42 6.02 25.07
N PHE A 6 -15.30 5.51 26.29
CA PHE A 6 -14.02 5.17 26.90
C PHE A 6 -13.81 3.67 26.87
N ILE A 7 -12.77 3.24 26.17
CA ILE A 7 -12.39 1.83 26.09
C ILE A 7 -11.09 1.66 26.86
N ARG A 8 -11.05 0.68 27.76
CA ARG A 8 -9.80 0.23 28.39
C ARG A 8 -9.18 -0.84 27.50
N ILE A 9 -7.95 -0.61 27.05
CA ILE A 9 -7.26 -1.52 26.12
C ILE A 9 -7.23 -2.96 26.65
N LYS A 10 -6.93 -3.15 27.94
CA LYS A 10 -6.87 -4.50 28.54
C LYS A 10 -8.22 -5.25 28.52
N ASP A 11 -9.32 -4.51 28.49
CA ASP A 11 -10.68 -5.07 28.56
C ASP A 11 -11.15 -5.43 27.14
N ALA A 12 -10.88 -4.57 26.15
CA ALA A 12 -11.23 -4.84 24.74
C ALA A 12 -10.21 -5.70 23.99
N PHE A 13 -8.94 -5.66 24.37
CA PHE A 13 -7.84 -6.32 23.64
C PHE A 13 -6.89 -7.06 24.60
N PRO A 14 -7.37 -8.08 25.33
CA PRO A 14 -6.50 -8.91 26.15
C PRO A 14 -5.48 -9.66 25.26
N THR A 15 -4.25 -9.82 25.76
CA THR A 15 -3.10 -10.32 24.97
C THR A 15 -3.30 -11.71 24.37
N GLU A 16 -4.07 -12.56 25.05
CA GLU A 16 -4.38 -13.92 24.60
C GLU A 16 -5.45 -13.96 23.51
N ASN A 17 -6.25 -12.90 23.34
CA ASN A 17 -7.31 -12.86 22.35
C ASN A 17 -6.72 -12.62 20.95
N LEU A 18 -6.73 -13.69 20.14
CA LEU A 18 -6.23 -13.64 18.77
C LEU A 18 -7.05 -12.69 17.88
N ILE A 19 -8.38 -12.66 18.02
CA ILE A 19 -9.25 -11.74 17.26
C ILE A 19 -8.95 -10.29 17.63
N GLY A 20 -8.81 -9.99 18.92
CA GLY A 20 -8.47 -8.64 19.38
C GLY A 20 -7.13 -8.16 18.82
N ARG A 21 -6.10 -9.01 18.82
CA ARG A 21 -4.82 -8.71 18.17
C ARG A 21 -4.97 -8.50 16.66
N TRP A 22 -5.81 -9.31 16.01
CA TRP A 22 -6.08 -9.18 14.59
C TRP A 22 -6.77 -7.85 14.24
N VAL A 23 -7.77 -7.44 15.03
CA VAL A 23 -8.46 -6.15 14.90
C VAL A 23 -7.52 -4.98 15.12
N ILE A 24 -6.60 -5.07 16.09
CA ILE A 24 -5.53 -4.07 16.28
C ILE A 24 -4.65 -3.97 15.03
N GLY A 25 -4.22 -5.10 14.45
CA GLY A 25 -3.40 -5.07 13.23
C GLY A 25 -4.12 -4.41 12.05
N LEU A 26 -5.43 -4.66 11.90
CA LEU A 26 -6.25 -3.93 10.93
C LEU A 26 -6.32 -2.43 11.23
N ALA A 27 -6.39 -2.03 12.50
CA ALA A 27 -6.41 -0.61 12.89
C ALA A 27 -5.07 0.08 12.60
N VAL A 28 -3.95 -0.61 12.78
CA VAL A 28 -2.62 -0.11 12.38
C VAL A 28 -2.57 0.11 10.87
N ILE A 29 -2.95 -0.88 10.07
CA ILE A 29 -3.02 -0.77 8.60
C ILE A 29 -3.93 0.40 8.19
N HIS A 30 -5.08 0.57 8.86
CA HIS A 30 -5.99 1.68 8.59
C HIS A 30 -5.32 3.04 8.79
N ASN A 31 -4.62 3.24 9.91
CA ASN A 31 -3.96 4.51 10.20
C ASN A 31 -2.85 4.81 9.19
N ASP A 32 -2.05 3.80 8.84
CA ASP A 32 -1.02 3.93 7.80
C ASP A 32 -1.65 4.33 6.47
N PHE A 33 -2.77 3.70 6.10
CA PHE A 33 -3.46 4.01 4.85
C PHE A 33 -4.16 5.36 4.83
N ILE A 34 -4.66 5.87 5.96
CA ILE A 34 -5.15 7.26 6.03
C ILE A 34 -4.01 8.23 5.73
N PHE A 35 -2.85 8.05 6.39
CA PHE A 35 -1.69 8.90 6.15
C PHE A 35 -1.18 8.82 4.70
N LEU A 36 -1.04 7.59 4.17
CA LEU A 36 -0.55 7.37 2.81
C LEU A 36 -1.55 7.84 1.75
N LYS A 37 -2.85 7.72 2.02
CA LYS A 37 -3.90 8.26 1.16
C LYS A 37 -3.76 9.78 1.05
N ASP A 38 -3.61 10.49 2.16
CA ASP A 38 -3.45 11.95 2.11
C ASP A 38 -2.21 12.35 1.28
N GLN A 39 -1.10 11.62 1.40
CA GLN A 39 0.08 11.83 0.56
C GLN A 39 -0.18 11.55 -0.92
N LEU A 40 -0.95 10.50 -1.23
CA LEU A 40 -1.28 10.11 -2.60
C LEU A 40 -2.27 11.09 -3.28
N TYR A 41 -3.15 11.71 -2.51
CA TYR A 41 -4.14 12.69 -2.99
C TYR A 41 -3.62 14.13 -3.00
N LEU A 42 -2.63 14.48 -2.17
CA LEU A 42 -1.91 15.77 -2.27
C LEU A 42 -1.10 15.92 -3.58
N LEU A 43 -0.83 14.80 -4.27
CA LEU A 43 -0.08 14.74 -5.53
C LEU A 43 -0.99 14.75 -6.78
N SER A 44 -2.18 15.36 -6.71
CA SER A 44 -3.29 15.07 -7.63
C SER A 44 -3.16 15.53 -9.09
N GLU A 45 -3.92 14.77 -9.89
CA GLU A 45 -4.39 14.87 -11.28
C GLU A 45 -3.47 14.39 -12.40
N ASP A 46 -2.17 14.70 -12.36
CA ASP A 46 -1.26 14.28 -13.43
C ASP A 46 -0.31 13.15 -12.96
N ILE A 47 -0.42 11.99 -13.61
CA ILE A 47 0.46 10.82 -13.41
C ILE A 47 1.92 11.21 -13.61
N SER A 48 2.21 12.15 -14.52
CA SER A 48 3.56 12.67 -14.76
C SER A 48 4.14 13.34 -13.50
N THR A 49 3.30 13.98 -12.67
CA THR A 49 3.71 14.67 -11.43
C THR A 49 3.93 13.68 -10.29
N VAL A 50 3.11 12.64 -10.19
CA VAL A 50 3.27 11.56 -9.20
C VAL A 50 4.57 10.78 -9.45
N ILE A 51 4.83 10.47 -10.73
CA ILE A 51 6.00 9.72 -11.19
C ILE A 51 7.29 10.55 -11.06
N SER A 52 7.24 11.84 -11.38
CA SER A 52 8.42 12.72 -11.33
C SER A 52 8.79 13.18 -9.92
N LYS A 53 7.82 13.35 -9.02
CA LYS A 53 8.09 13.95 -7.70
C LYS A 53 8.12 13.01 -6.51
N VAL A 54 7.48 11.82 -6.50
CA VAL A 54 7.58 10.97 -5.29
C VAL A 54 7.67 9.45 -5.51
N PRO A 55 8.72 8.97 -6.21
CA PRO A 55 9.13 7.55 -6.21
C PRO A 55 9.22 6.93 -4.82
N ALA A 56 9.65 7.70 -3.82
CA ALA A 56 9.78 7.24 -2.44
C ALA A 56 8.41 6.97 -1.78
N SER A 57 7.42 7.85 -2.01
CA SER A 57 6.07 7.66 -1.50
C SER A 57 5.36 6.55 -2.26
N PHE A 58 5.52 6.48 -3.59
CA PHE A 58 4.95 5.38 -4.37
C PHE A 58 5.53 4.02 -3.93
N LYS A 59 6.84 3.94 -3.69
CA LYS A 59 7.51 2.79 -3.08
C LYS A 59 6.90 2.41 -1.73
N LEU A 60 6.70 3.39 -0.85
CA LEU A 60 6.13 3.18 0.48
C LEU A 60 4.68 2.68 0.40
N ILE A 61 3.87 3.29 -0.47
CA ILE A 61 2.48 2.90 -0.74
C ILE A 61 2.42 1.47 -1.25
N ALA A 62 3.24 1.14 -2.26
CA ALA A 62 3.24 -0.19 -2.86
C ALA A 62 3.66 -1.27 -1.85
N ALA A 63 4.68 -0.99 -1.04
CA ALA A 63 5.11 -1.90 0.01
C ALA A 63 4.04 -2.07 1.10
N SER A 64 3.43 -0.97 1.55
CA SER A 64 2.40 -1.01 2.60
C SER A 64 1.15 -1.77 2.14
N LEU A 65 0.72 -1.58 0.89
CA LEU A 65 -0.41 -2.31 0.32
C LEU A 65 -0.11 -3.81 0.21
N ARG A 66 1.10 -4.17 -0.24
CA ARG A 66 1.53 -5.58 -0.28
C ARG A 66 1.46 -6.23 1.11
N GLU A 67 2.02 -5.59 2.13
CA GLU A 67 2.01 -6.14 3.49
C GLU A 67 0.58 -6.24 4.05
N ALA A 68 -0.31 -5.29 3.75
CA ALA A 68 -1.72 -5.36 4.16
C ALA A 68 -2.48 -6.52 3.50
N ILE A 69 -2.25 -6.76 2.20
CA ILE A 69 -2.81 -7.92 1.48
C ILE A 69 -2.33 -9.21 2.12
N PHE A 70 -1.03 -9.34 2.40
CA PHE A 70 -0.50 -10.52 3.07
C PHE A 70 -0.98 -10.68 4.49
N TYR A 71 -1.11 -9.60 5.25
CA TYR A 71 -1.67 -9.66 6.58
C TYR A 71 -3.06 -10.29 6.56
N LEU A 72 -3.92 -9.87 5.62
CA LEU A 72 -5.28 -10.39 5.50
C LEU A 72 -5.31 -11.84 4.97
N GLU A 73 -4.51 -12.16 3.95
CA GLU A 73 -4.39 -13.53 3.40
C GLU A 73 -3.85 -14.52 4.44
N GLU A 74 -2.79 -14.17 5.17
CA GLU A 74 -2.20 -15.02 6.20
C GLU A 74 -3.13 -15.17 7.41
N SER A 75 -4.01 -14.19 7.65
CA SER A 75 -5.04 -14.29 8.69
C SER A 75 -6.06 -15.39 8.41
N GLU A 76 -6.39 -15.68 7.14
CA GLU A 76 -7.33 -16.76 6.78
C GLU A 76 -6.81 -18.17 7.11
N LYS A 77 -5.50 -18.31 7.38
CA LYS A 77 -4.91 -19.57 7.81
C LYS A 77 -5.21 -19.89 9.27
N GLN A 78 -5.63 -18.90 10.05
CA GLN A 78 -6.00 -19.06 11.46
C GLN A 78 -7.51 -19.33 11.55
N ILE A 79 -7.88 -20.46 12.16
CA ILE A 79 -9.27 -20.92 12.22
C ILE A 79 -10.18 -19.90 12.92
N ASP A 80 -9.77 -19.37 14.08
CA ASP A 80 -10.56 -18.42 14.85
C ASP A 80 -10.85 -17.14 14.04
N ILE A 81 -9.84 -16.62 13.33
CA ILE A 81 -9.99 -15.39 12.53
C ILE A 81 -10.92 -15.66 11.34
N LYS A 82 -10.76 -16.80 10.68
CA LYS A 82 -11.60 -17.19 9.55
C LYS A 82 -13.07 -17.34 9.96
N GLU A 83 -13.33 -17.99 11.10
CA GLU A 83 -14.66 -18.11 11.68
C GLU A 83 -15.24 -16.74 12.01
N TYR A 84 -14.48 -15.89 12.71
CA TYR A 84 -14.90 -14.53 13.03
C TYR A 84 -15.26 -13.71 11.77
N ILE A 85 -14.45 -13.80 10.72
CA ILE A 85 -14.75 -13.13 9.44
C ILE A 85 -16.07 -13.63 8.86
N SER A 86 -16.32 -14.94 8.88
CA SER A 86 -17.54 -15.55 8.34
C SER A 86 -18.83 -15.14 9.07
N GLU A 87 -18.70 -14.72 10.33
CA GLU A 87 -19.80 -14.24 11.17
C GLU A 87 -20.02 -12.72 11.08
N LEU A 88 -19.18 -12.01 10.32
CA LEU A 88 -19.34 -10.56 10.15
C LEU A 88 -20.67 -10.24 9.43
N PRO A 89 -21.26 -9.07 9.71
CA PRO A 89 -22.45 -8.60 9.02
C PRO A 89 -22.28 -8.59 7.49
N PRO A 90 -23.35 -8.84 6.70
CA PRO A 90 -23.28 -8.93 5.24
C PRO A 90 -22.64 -7.73 4.55
N HIS A 91 -22.81 -6.51 5.08
CA HIS A 91 -22.20 -5.33 4.51
C HIS A 91 -20.68 -5.29 4.70
N ILE A 92 -20.16 -5.85 5.80
CA ILE A 92 -18.71 -5.98 6.05
C ILE A 92 -18.13 -7.12 5.22
N LEU A 93 -18.84 -8.25 5.13
CA LEU A 93 -18.47 -9.36 4.23
C LEU A 93 -18.39 -8.91 2.77
N LYS A 94 -19.28 -8.00 2.33
CA LYS A 94 -19.18 -7.39 1.01
C LYS A 94 -17.89 -6.59 0.84
N LEU A 95 -17.48 -5.80 1.82
CA LEU A 95 -16.19 -5.09 1.78
C LEU A 95 -15.02 -6.07 1.71
N TYR A 96 -15.08 -7.15 2.49
CA TYR A 96 -14.08 -8.22 2.49
C TYR A 96 -13.95 -8.88 1.10
N SER A 97 -15.06 -9.12 0.42
CA SER A 97 -15.07 -9.72 -0.93
C SER A 97 -14.40 -8.88 -2.02
N PHE A 98 -14.16 -7.58 -1.79
CA PHE A 98 -13.34 -6.77 -2.69
C PHE A 98 -11.84 -6.92 -2.46
N LEU A 99 -11.43 -7.50 -1.33
CA LEU A 99 -10.03 -7.67 -0.94
C LEU A 99 -9.51 -9.08 -1.23
N THR A 100 -10.35 -10.12 -1.15
CA THR A 100 -9.96 -11.50 -1.44
C THR A 100 -9.46 -11.75 -2.88
N PRO A 101 -9.97 -11.06 -3.93
CA PRO A 101 -9.37 -11.10 -5.27
C PRO A 101 -7.88 -10.77 -5.31
N LEU A 102 -7.37 -9.97 -4.36
CA LEU A 102 -5.99 -9.50 -4.33
C LEU A 102 -4.99 -10.53 -3.77
N TYR A 103 -5.48 -11.64 -3.19
CA TYR A 103 -4.63 -12.68 -2.61
C TYR A 103 -3.85 -13.44 -3.68
N ARG A 104 -2.86 -14.26 -3.28
CA ARG A 104 -2.04 -15.02 -4.25
C ARG A 104 -2.87 -15.98 -5.09
N THR A 105 -3.98 -16.47 -4.55
CA THR A 105 -4.92 -17.38 -5.23
C THR A 105 -6.11 -16.67 -5.87
N GLY A 106 -6.20 -15.34 -5.74
CA GLY A 106 -7.29 -14.54 -6.29
C GLY A 106 -7.10 -14.21 -7.77
N ASP A 107 -8.18 -13.80 -8.42
CA ASP A 107 -8.24 -13.40 -9.84
C ASP A 107 -7.58 -12.05 -10.12
N GLN A 108 -7.30 -11.25 -9.09
CA GLN A 108 -6.54 -10.00 -9.16
C GLN A 108 -5.14 -10.12 -8.51
N SER A 109 -4.62 -11.34 -8.37
CA SER A 109 -3.28 -11.63 -7.84
C SER A 109 -2.13 -10.94 -8.60
N ASP A 110 -2.35 -10.55 -9.86
CA ASP A 110 -1.40 -9.78 -10.66
C ASP A 110 -1.02 -8.46 -9.98
N LEU A 111 -1.96 -7.79 -9.29
CA LEU A 111 -1.66 -6.57 -8.53
C LEU A 111 -0.62 -6.86 -7.45
N LEU A 112 -0.83 -7.90 -6.65
CA LEU A 112 0.09 -8.31 -5.59
C LEU A 112 1.48 -8.69 -6.15
N GLN A 113 1.54 -9.35 -7.31
CA GLN A 113 2.79 -9.66 -7.98
C GLN A 113 3.53 -8.39 -8.43
N ARG A 114 2.82 -7.42 -9.02
CA ARG A 114 3.38 -6.12 -9.40
C ARG A 114 3.89 -5.34 -8.20
N LEU A 115 3.14 -5.29 -7.10
CA LEU A 115 3.57 -4.67 -5.85
C LEU A 115 4.83 -5.33 -5.27
N THR A 116 4.91 -6.67 -5.33
CA THR A 116 6.09 -7.41 -4.90
C THR A 116 7.31 -7.08 -5.76
N ASN A 117 7.14 -7.02 -7.08
CA ASN A 117 8.21 -6.64 -8.00
C ASN A 117 8.70 -5.21 -7.72
N LEU A 118 7.77 -4.26 -7.56
CA LEU A 118 8.09 -2.88 -7.21
C LEU A 118 8.87 -2.79 -5.92
N ARG A 119 8.41 -3.46 -4.87
CA ARG A 119 9.09 -3.49 -3.57
C ARG A 119 10.50 -4.05 -3.70
N ASN A 120 10.68 -5.15 -4.42
CA ASN A 120 12.00 -5.76 -4.59
C ASN A 120 12.96 -4.85 -5.38
N ILE A 121 12.50 -4.24 -6.46
CA ILE A 121 13.33 -3.35 -7.28
C ILE A 121 13.70 -2.08 -6.51
N THR A 122 12.77 -1.52 -5.74
CA THR A 122 12.96 -0.22 -5.11
C THR A 122 13.70 -0.27 -3.78
N TYR A 123 13.62 -1.37 -3.03
CA TYR A 123 14.35 -1.56 -1.76
C TYR A 123 15.75 -2.15 -1.94
N HIS A 124 16.04 -2.77 -3.08
CA HIS A 124 17.40 -3.16 -3.42
C HIS A 124 18.05 -2.07 -4.26
N PHE A 125 19.09 -1.43 -3.72
CA PHE A 125 19.89 -0.50 -4.52
C PHE A 125 20.43 -1.20 -5.76
N SER A 126 20.16 -0.63 -6.94
CA SER A 126 20.68 -1.14 -8.20
C SER A 126 22.21 -1.16 -8.14
N LYS A 127 22.80 -2.32 -8.40
CA LYS A 127 24.26 -2.44 -8.46
C LYS A 127 24.79 -1.63 -9.66
N PRO A 128 25.98 -1.01 -9.57
CA PRO A 128 26.52 -0.16 -10.64
C PRO A 128 26.58 -0.83 -12.02
N HIS A 129 26.73 -2.15 -12.07
CA HIS A 129 26.85 -2.94 -13.30
C HIS A 129 25.53 -3.51 -13.82
N ARG A 130 24.37 -3.17 -13.22
CA ARG A 130 23.07 -3.67 -13.71
C ARG A 130 22.62 -2.88 -14.94
N ASN A 131 22.01 -3.60 -15.89
CA ASN A 131 21.45 -3.04 -17.12
C ASN A 131 20.41 -1.93 -16.85
N GLU A 132 19.65 -2.02 -15.76
CA GLU A 132 18.69 -0.98 -15.35
C GLU A 132 19.35 0.40 -15.16
N PHE A 133 20.54 0.42 -14.54
CA PHE A 133 21.29 1.63 -14.28
C PHE A 133 21.89 2.21 -15.58
N ILE A 134 22.42 1.32 -16.43
CA ILE A 134 22.96 1.69 -17.75
C ILE A 134 21.87 2.30 -18.63
N LYS A 135 20.71 1.64 -18.75
CA LYS A 135 19.58 2.16 -19.53
C LYS A 135 19.08 3.51 -19.02
N ALA A 136 18.94 3.66 -17.70
CA ALA A 136 18.53 4.92 -17.10
C ALA A 136 19.54 6.04 -17.39
N LEU A 137 20.85 5.76 -17.41
CA LEU A 137 21.85 6.75 -17.82
C LEU A 137 21.74 7.11 -19.31
N GLU A 138 21.58 6.12 -20.19
CA GLU A 138 21.47 6.32 -21.64
C GLU A 138 20.27 7.21 -22.03
N GLU A 139 19.14 7.05 -21.36
CA GLU A 139 17.93 7.85 -21.64
C GLU A 139 18.05 9.29 -21.16
N ASN A 140 18.77 9.49 -20.06
CA ASN A 140 18.94 10.80 -19.44
C ASN A 140 20.23 11.50 -19.88
N GLN A 141 21.00 10.92 -20.80
CA GLN A 141 22.34 11.38 -21.19
C GLN A 141 22.38 12.83 -21.70
N ASN A 142 21.27 13.30 -22.29
CA ASN A 142 21.15 14.64 -22.88
C ASN A 142 20.46 15.66 -21.94
N GLN A 143 20.07 15.26 -20.73
CA GLN A 143 19.39 16.15 -19.80
C GLN A 143 20.37 17.08 -19.10
N ILE A 144 20.01 18.37 -19.01
CA ILE A 144 20.77 19.37 -18.27
C ILE A 144 20.17 19.47 -16.87
N ILE A 145 20.98 19.24 -15.85
CA ILE A 145 20.53 19.21 -14.44
C ILE A 145 21.19 20.38 -13.70
N TYR A 146 20.36 21.17 -13.02
CA TYR A 146 20.85 22.21 -12.10
C TYR A 146 21.33 21.53 -10.81
N ASN A 147 22.58 21.76 -10.41
CA ASN A 147 23.13 21.23 -9.16
C ASN A 147 23.32 22.38 -8.17
N GLU A 148 22.47 22.43 -7.15
CA GLU A 148 22.53 23.43 -6.08
C GLU A 148 23.09 22.82 -4.80
N ASP A 149 24.27 23.29 -4.37
CA ASP A 149 25.05 22.72 -3.26
C ASP A 149 24.38 22.92 -1.87
N MET A 150 23.34 23.77 -1.80
CA MET A 150 22.61 24.09 -0.56
C MET A 150 21.56 23.04 -0.20
N ASN A 151 21.12 22.23 -1.16
CA ASN A 151 20.16 21.15 -0.93
C ASN A 151 20.94 19.86 -0.73
N GLN A 152 20.73 19.15 0.39
CA GLN A 152 21.34 17.84 0.68
C GLN A 152 20.89 16.71 -0.29
N HIS A 153 20.34 17.06 -1.46
CA HIS A 153 19.74 16.17 -2.44
C HIS A 153 20.53 16.20 -3.76
N PHE A 154 20.90 15.02 -4.25
CA PHE A 154 21.51 14.86 -5.56
C PHE A 154 20.42 14.71 -6.64
N LEU A 155 20.03 15.82 -7.27
CA LEU A 155 18.96 15.84 -8.28
C LEU A 155 19.21 14.86 -9.45
N TYR A 156 20.48 14.72 -9.88
CA TYR A 156 20.85 13.73 -10.90
C TYR A 156 20.58 12.29 -10.45
N ALA A 157 20.79 11.97 -9.18
CA ALA A 157 20.57 10.63 -8.66
C ALA A 157 19.07 10.33 -8.53
N GLU A 158 18.26 11.34 -8.21
CA GLU A 158 16.81 11.20 -8.21
C GLU A 158 16.30 10.91 -9.61
N LEU A 159 16.74 11.66 -10.61
CA LEU A 159 16.36 11.45 -12.00
C LEU A 159 16.64 10.01 -12.46
N ILE A 160 17.85 9.50 -12.22
CA ILE A 160 18.23 8.13 -12.57
C ILE A 160 17.38 7.10 -11.81
N ARG A 161 17.17 7.29 -10.50
CA ARG A 161 16.30 6.43 -9.69
C ARG A 161 14.87 6.40 -10.24
N ASN A 162 14.34 7.55 -10.65
CA ASN A 162 12.99 7.69 -11.17
C ASN A 162 12.86 6.92 -12.48
N SER A 163 13.81 7.06 -13.41
CA SER A 163 13.83 6.27 -14.63
C SER A 163 13.89 4.77 -14.35
N ILE A 164 14.68 4.31 -13.39
CA ILE A 164 14.71 2.88 -13.00
C ILE A 164 13.34 2.40 -12.50
N LEU A 165 12.69 3.18 -11.62
CA LEU A 165 11.35 2.87 -11.12
C LEU A 165 10.34 2.83 -12.27
N ILE A 166 10.38 3.85 -13.13
CA ILE A 166 9.52 3.99 -14.29
C ILE A 166 9.73 2.81 -15.23
N HIS A 167 10.94 2.39 -15.60
CA HIS A 167 11.17 1.19 -16.43
C HIS A 167 10.64 -0.08 -15.84
N SER A 168 10.70 -0.17 -14.53
CA SER A 168 10.17 -1.30 -13.79
C SER A 168 8.65 -1.33 -13.83
N LEU A 169 8.02 -0.16 -14.02
CA LEU A 169 6.60 0.05 -14.26
C LEU A 169 6.21 0.06 -15.76
N LEU A 170 7.13 0.45 -16.67
CA LEU A 170 6.95 0.72 -18.10
C LEU A 170 7.39 -0.45 -19.01
N LYS A 171 7.62 -1.64 -18.46
CA LYS A 171 7.42 -2.87 -19.26
C LYS A 171 5.96 -3.06 -19.69
N THR A 172 5.12 -2.07 -19.43
CA THR A 172 3.67 -2.05 -19.43
C THR A 172 3.28 -0.64 -19.96
N GLU A 173 2.30 -0.56 -20.85
CA GLU A 173 1.86 0.65 -21.54
C GLU A 173 1.38 1.74 -20.55
N GLU A 174 1.35 3.01 -20.97
CA GLU A 174 0.96 4.15 -20.10
C GLU A 174 -0.45 3.98 -19.49
N ASP A 175 -1.35 3.36 -20.26
CA ASP A 175 -2.70 2.99 -19.80
C ASP A 175 -2.65 1.95 -18.66
N GLU A 176 -1.69 1.03 -18.68
CA GLU A 176 -1.51 -0.01 -17.66
C GLU A 176 -0.95 0.57 -16.35
N ILE A 177 -0.12 1.63 -16.42
CA ILE A 177 0.31 2.37 -15.21
C ILE A 177 -0.87 3.11 -14.59
N SER A 178 -1.67 3.77 -15.41
CA SER A 178 -2.88 4.47 -14.98
C SER A 178 -3.85 3.52 -14.28
N GLU A 179 -4.05 2.34 -14.87
CA GLU A 179 -4.86 1.27 -14.29
C GLU A 179 -4.27 0.75 -12.97
N LEU A 180 -2.96 0.49 -12.91
CA LEU A 180 -2.28 0.07 -11.68
C LEU A 180 -2.51 1.08 -10.54
N ILE A 181 -2.35 2.38 -10.80
CA ILE A 181 -2.57 3.43 -9.80
C ILE A 181 -4.04 3.44 -9.34
N ARG A 182 -5.00 3.29 -10.27
CA ARG A 182 -6.43 3.19 -9.91
C ARG A 182 -6.72 1.96 -9.04
N SER A 183 -6.12 0.83 -9.37
CA SER A 183 -6.24 -0.42 -8.60
C SER A 183 -5.66 -0.27 -7.18
N ILE A 184 -4.49 0.35 -7.05
CA ILE A 184 -3.88 0.67 -5.74
C ILE A 184 -4.81 1.58 -4.92
N LYS A 185 -5.33 2.66 -5.51
CA LYS A 185 -6.28 3.58 -4.86
C LYS A 185 -7.52 2.84 -4.36
N SER A 186 -8.13 2.04 -5.23
CA SER A 186 -9.33 1.26 -4.92
C SER A 186 -9.08 0.27 -3.78
N ALA A 187 -7.96 -0.46 -3.81
CA ALA A 187 -7.59 -1.41 -2.78
C ALA A 187 -7.39 -0.72 -1.42
N ILE A 188 -6.65 0.39 -1.37
CA ILE A 188 -6.45 1.20 -0.16
C ILE A 188 -7.78 1.67 0.42
N ASP A 189 -8.68 2.22 -0.42
CA ASP A 189 -9.99 2.68 0.01
C ASP A 189 -10.85 1.55 0.59
N ASN A 190 -10.81 0.36 -0.03
CA ASN A 190 -11.53 -0.81 0.47
C ASN A 190 -10.95 -1.32 1.79
N PHE A 191 -9.62 -1.35 1.95
CA PHE A 191 -8.97 -1.68 3.22
C PHE A 191 -9.36 -0.71 4.34
N ILE A 192 -9.33 0.59 4.08
CA ILE A 192 -9.72 1.63 5.04
C ILE A 192 -11.17 1.39 5.51
N LYS A 193 -12.09 1.19 4.56
CA LYS A 193 -13.50 0.93 4.86
C LYS A 193 -13.70 -0.37 5.63
N PHE A 194 -13.11 -1.46 5.17
CA PHE A 194 -13.20 -2.78 5.80
C PHE A 194 -12.68 -2.73 7.24
N SER A 195 -11.46 -2.23 7.45
CA SER A 195 -10.86 -2.12 8.79
C SER A 195 -11.71 -1.27 9.73
N ARG A 196 -12.25 -0.14 9.24
CA ARG A 196 -13.11 0.73 10.05
C ARG A 196 -14.38 0.00 10.51
N GLU A 197 -15.04 -0.71 9.60
CA GLU A 197 -16.29 -1.40 9.93
C GLU A 197 -16.06 -2.61 10.83
N VAL A 198 -14.98 -3.38 10.62
CA VAL A 198 -14.56 -4.46 11.52
C VAL A 198 -14.26 -3.93 12.92
N ASN A 199 -13.49 -2.85 13.03
CA ASN A 199 -13.17 -2.24 14.33
C ASN A 199 -14.43 -1.78 15.07
N LYS A 200 -15.38 -1.12 14.38
CA LYS A 200 -16.66 -0.73 14.98
C LYS A 200 -17.46 -1.95 15.45
N TYR A 201 -17.53 -2.99 14.62
CA TYR A 201 -18.27 -4.20 14.93
C TYR A 201 -17.68 -4.95 16.13
N TYR A 202 -16.36 -5.03 16.22
CA TYR A 202 -15.66 -5.65 17.35
C TYR A 202 -15.85 -4.82 18.63
N LEU A 203 -15.70 -3.50 18.54
CA LEU A 203 -15.74 -2.63 19.72
C LEU A 203 -17.15 -2.40 20.28
N LYS A 204 -18.22 -2.67 19.53
CA LYS A 204 -19.60 -2.48 19.98
C LYS A 204 -19.92 -3.21 21.30
N ASP A 205 -19.22 -4.32 21.58
CA ASP A 205 -19.44 -5.15 22.76
C ASP A 205 -18.67 -4.63 24.00
N PHE A 206 -17.87 -3.58 23.82
CA PHE A 206 -17.04 -2.94 24.84
C PHE A 206 -17.37 -1.46 25.05
N LEU A 207 -18.35 -0.95 24.31
CA LEU A 207 -18.76 0.45 24.22
C LEU A 207 -20.06 0.73 24.98
#